data_AF-A0A9D3ZL60-F1
#
_entry.id   AF-A0A9D3ZL60-F1
#
_cell.length_a   1.000
_cell.length_b   1.000
_cell.length_c   1.000
_cell.angle_alpha   90.00
_cell.angle_beta   90.00
_cell.angle_gamma   90.00
#
_symmetry.space_group_name_H-M   'P 1'
#
loop_
_entity.id
_entity.type
_entity.pdbx_description
1 polymer ?
#
loop_
_entity_poly.entity_id
_entity_poly.type
_entity_poly.pdbx_seq_one_letter_code
_entity_poly.pdbx_strand_id
1 'polypeptide(L)'
;MTTIGRGCKLDPKLISMLIERWRLETHSFYLPCGECTITLEDVQLQLGLPVDGSVVTESAQFADWGAVCYDLLGAISDNIYRGQIEMGWLRDTFLELRNDSTEVERIRYAWAYILEMIEGYLMSDLSRNLVHLRQLLKLVDFRAAGKFS
;
A
#
# COMPACT_ATOMS: atom_id res chain seq x y z
N MET A 1 7.81 -9.67 22.01
CA MET A 1 8.16 -10.99 21.45
C MET A 1 6.93 -11.47 20.72
N THR A 2 6.86 -11.21 19.41
CA THR A 2 5.67 -11.49 18.62
C THR A 2 6.12 -12.26 17.38
N THR A 3 5.75 -13.52 17.37
CA THR A 3 6.10 -14.53 16.38
C THR A 3 5.08 -14.44 15.24
N ILE A 4 5.53 -14.01 14.05
CA ILE A 4 4.77 -14.19 12.81
C ILE A 4 5.49 -15.29 12.03
N GLY A 5 4.75 -16.33 11.64
CA GLY A 5 5.04 -17.25 10.54
C GLY A 5 6.46 -17.83 10.43
N ARG A 6 6.64 -19.08 10.84
CA ARG A 6 7.73 -19.98 10.43
C ARG A 6 9.16 -19.39 10.50
N GLY A 7 9.70 -19.33 11.72
CA GLY A 7 11.08 -19.77 12.00
C GLY A 7 12.27 -18.93 11.51
N CYS A 8 12.09 -17.79 10.85
CA CYS A 8 13.21 -16.91 10.53
C CYS A 8 13.20 -15.70 11.47
N LYS A 9 13.98 -15.76 12.55
CA LYS A 9 14.23 -14.61 13.42
C LYS A 9 15.10 -13.63 12.62
N LEU A 10 14.47 -12.63 12.01
CA LEU A 10 15.15 -11.57 11.26
C LEU A 10 16.07 -10.80 12.21
N ASP A 11 17.39 -10.94 12.02
CA ASP A 11 18.40 -10.22 12.80
C ASP A 11 18.48 -8.77 12.28
N PRO A 12 18.22 -7.75 13.12
CA PRO A 12 18.33 -6.34 12.73
C PRO A 12 19.69 -5.99 12.12
N LYS A 13 20.78 -6.65 12.55
CA LYS A 13 22.12 -6.44 12.00
C LYS A 13 22.24 -6.98 10.58
N LEU A 14 21.61 -8.12 10.27
CA LEU A 14 21.58 -8.68 8.92
C LEU A 14 20.80 -7.76 7.98
N ILE A 15 19.67 -7.20 8.45
CA ILE A 15 18.88 -6.23 7.69
C ILE A 15 19.72 -4.97 7.40
N SER A 16 20.38 -4.41 8.41
CA SER A 16 21.23 -3.23 8.25
C SER A 16 22.38 -3.48 7.27
N MET A 17 23.04 -4.62 7.36
CA MET A 17 24.12 -4.99 6.43
C MET A 17 23.64 -5.15 4.98
N LEU A 18 22.42 -5.68 4.78
CA LEU A 18 21.82 -5.77 3.45
C LEU A 18 21.51 -4.38 2.90
N ILE A 19 20.91 -3.50 3.71
CA ILE A 19 20.63 -2.11 3.33
C ILE A 19 21.90 -1.37 2.92
N GLU A 20 22.99 -1.51 3.68
CA GLU A 20 24.29 -0.88 3.36
C GLU A 20 24.95 -1.41 2.08
N ARG A 21 24.60 -2.64 1.67
CA ARG A 21 25.16 -3.31 0.49
C ARG A 21 24.27 -3.24 -0.75
N TRP A 22 23.11 -2.61 -0.63
CA TRP A 22 22.20 -2.34 -1.74
C TRP A 22 22.79 -1.28 -2.68
N ARG A 23 22.85 -1.58 -3.98
CA ARG A 23 23.21 -0.63 -5.04
C ARG A 23 21.96 -0.22 -5.78
N LEU A 24 21.59 1.05 -5.67
CA LEU A 24 20.35 1.56 -6.27
C LEU A 24 20.44 1.62 -7.80
N GLU A 25 21.64 1.79 -8.35
CA GLU A 25 21.89 1.88 -9.80
C GLU A 25 21.70 0.54 -10.52
N THR A 26 21.99 -0.59 -9.87
CA THR A 26 21.87 -1.94 -10.46
C THR A 26 20.76 -2.78 -9.85
N HIS A 27 20.11 -2.29 -8.79
CA HIS A 27 19.11 -3.03 -8.02
C HIS A 27 19.62 -4.39 -7.51
N SER A 28 20.90 -4.45 -7.10
CA SER A 28 21.58 -5.66 -6.63
C SER A 28 22.24 -5.45 -5.25
N PHE A 29 22.42 -6.55 -4.52
CA PHE A 29 23.26 -6.64 -3.32
C PHE A 29 24.64 -7.17 -3.67
N TYR A 30 25.69 -6.56 -3.13
CA TYR A 30 27.03 -7.15 -3.16
C TYR A 30 27.29 -7.97 -1.90
N LEU A 31 27.19 -9.29 -2.03
CA LEU A 31 27.42 -10.25 -0.95
C LEU A 31 28.84 -10.86 -1.09
N PRO A 32 29.39 -11.49 -0.03
CA PRO A 32 30.70 -12.15 -0.12
C PRO A 32 30.73 -13.30 -1.14
N CYS A 33 29.57 -13.83 -1.52
CA CYS A 33 29.40 -14.84 -2.55
C CYS A 33 29.25 -14.26 -3.97
N GLY A 34 29.23 -12.94 -4.14
CA GLY A 34 29.06 -12.26 -5.43
C GLY A 34 27.92 -11.25 -5.44
N GLU A 35 27.61 -10.74 -6.64
CA GLU A 35 26.43 -9.92 -6.88
C GLU A 35 25.17 -10.78 -6.83
N CYS A 36 24.19 -10.34 -6.05
CA CYS A 36 22.89 -10.99 -5.88
C CYS A 36 21.80 -10.00 -6.26
N THR A 37 21.11 -10.26 -7.36
CA THR A 37 19.97 -9.45 -7.83
C THR A 37 18.69 -10.05 -7.28
N ILE A 38 17.82 -9.22 -6.69
CA ILE A 38 16.46 -9.67 -6.33
C ILE A 38 15.66 -9.77 -7.63
N THR A 39 15.17 -10.95 -7.93
CA THR A 39 14.26 -11.16 -9.06
C THR A 39 12.81 -10.94 -8.63
N LEU A 40 11.94 -10.73 -9.62
CA LEU A 40 10.52 -10.60 -9.36
C LEU A 40 9.92 -11.91 -8.80
N GLU A 41 10.51 -13.06 -9.15
CA GLU A 41 10.18 -14.38 -8.58
C GLU A 41 10.50 -14.45 -7.07
N ASP A 42 11.62 -13.86 -6.63
CA ASP A 42 11.96 -13.79 -5.21
C ASP A 42 10.95 -12.93 -4.43
N VAL A 43 10.50 -11.82 -5.03
CA VAL A 43 9.46 -10.95 -4.46
C VAL A 43 8.11 -11.67 -4.41
N GLN A 44 7.75 -12.43 -5.45
CA GLN A 44 6.58 -13.31 -5.45
C GLN A 44 6.63 -14.33 -4.33
N LEU A 45 7.78 -15.00 -4.15
CA LEU A 45 7.96 -15.99 -3.09
C LEU A 45 7.85 -15.36 -1.70
N GLN A 46 8.41 -14.16 -1.52
CA GLN A 46 8.40 -13.45 -0.24
C GLN A 46 7.02 -12.89 0.13
N LEU A 47 6.27 -12.39 -0.85
CA LEU A 47 4.96 -11.79 -0.63
C LEU A 47 3.79 -12.76 -0.82
N GLY A 48 4.03 -13.91 -1.45
CA GLY A 48 2.98 -14.87 -1.86
C GLY A 48 2.08 -14.33 -2.97
N LEU A 49 2.55 -13.36 -3.76
CA LEU A 49 1.74 -12.64 -4.74
C LEU A 49 2.08 -13.04 -6.18
N PRO A 50 1.10 -13.36 -7.02
CA PRO A 50 1.35 -13.71 -8.41
C PRO A 50 1.90 -12.50 -9.16
N VAL A 51 3.01 -12.73 -9.87
CA VAL A 51 3.69 -11.71 -10.67
C VAL A 51 3.12 -11.56 -12.08
N ASP A 52 2.41 -12.57 -12.57
CA ASP A 52 1.73 -12.57 -13.88
C ASP A 52 0.44 -11.72 -13.92
N GLY A 53 0.34 -10.69 -13.07
CA GLY A 53 -0.79 -9.77 -13.04
C GLY A 53 -0.72 -8.71 -14.14
N SER A 54 -1.89 -8.22 -14.56
CA SER A 54 -2.00 -7.05 -15.45
C SER A 54 -1.18 -5.88 -14.90
N VAL A 55 -0.47 -5.17 -15.78
CA VAL A 55 0.32 -3.99 -15.42
C VAL A 55 -0.60 -2.95 -14.74
N VAL A 56 -0.30 -2.62 -13.48
CA VAL A 56 -1.07 -1.68 -12.65
C VAL A 56 -0.77 -0.22 -13.01
N THR A 57 -0.87 0.13 -14.30
CA THR A 57 -0.48 1.45 -14.79
C THR A 57 -1.60 2.20 -15.52
N GLU A 58 -2.63 1.53 -16.05
CA GLU A 58 -3.38 2.14 -17.16
C GLU A 58 -4.58 3.03 -16.82
N SER A 59 -5.21 2.96 -15.65
CA SER A 59 -6.54 3.61 -15.49
C SER A 59 -6.55 4.94 -14.70
N ALA A 60 -5.48 5.27 -13.97
CA ALA A 60 -5.51 6.39 -13.02
C ALA A 60 -5.32 7.79 -13.65
N GLN A 61 -5.08 7.92 -14.96
CA GLN A 61 -4.86 9.24 -15.58
C GLN A 61 -6.16 9.96 -15.98
N PHE A 62 -7.27 9.22 -16.13
CA PHE A 62 -8.58 9.76 -16.55
C PHE A 62 -9.71 9.43 -15.55
N ALA A 63 -9.36 8.97 -14.35
CA ALA A 63 -10.34 8.63 -13.33
C ALA A 63 -11.10 9.87 -12.84
N ASP A 64 -12.43 9.79 -12.79
CA ASP A 64 -13.25 10.72 -12.01
C ASP A 64 -12.97 10.43 -10.53
N TRP A 65 -12.05 11.22 -9.97
CA TRP A 65 -11.62 11.05 -8.59
C TRP A 65 -12.73 11.31 -7.58
N GLY A 66 -13.75 12.10 -7.93
CA GLY A 66 -14.92 12.29 -7.08
C GLY A 66 -15.73 10.99 -6.97
N ALA A 67 -16.01 10.35 -8.10
CA ALA A 67 -16.69 9.06 -8.15
C ALA A 67 -15.87 7.96 -7.43
N VAL A 68 -14.57 7.88 -7.69
CA VAL A 68 -13.67 6.92 -7.01
C VAL A 68 -13.66 7.13 -5.49
N CYS A 69 -13.60 8.39 -5.04
CA CYS A 69 -13.66 8.71 -3.60
C CYS A 69 -15.00 8.26 -3.00
N TYR A 70 -16.12 8.54 -3.68
CA TYR A 70 -17.44 8.13 -3.22
C TYR A 70 -17.61 6.60 -3.18
N ASP A 71 -17.20 5.89 -4.22
CA ASP A 71 -17.39 4.44 -4.31
C ASP A 71 -16.61 3.70 -3.21
N LEU A 72 -15.42 4.21 -2.87
CA LEU A 72 -14.51 3.55 -1.92
C LEU A 72 -14.71 3.98 -0.49
N LEU A 73 -14.87 5.29 -0.26
CA LEU A 73 -14.97 5.87 1.08
C LEU A 73 -16.43 6.21 1.46
N GLY A 74 -17.33 6.32 0.48
CA GLY A 74 -18.72 6.75 0.72
C GLY A 74 -18.89 8.24 0.96
N ALA A 75 -17.81 9.02 0.82
CA ALA A 75 -17.76 10.45 1.02
C ALA A 75 -16.83 11.07 -0.04
N ILE A 76 -17.09 12.32 -0.42
CA ILE A 76 -16.29 13.06 -1.41
C ILE A 76 -15.65 14.23 -0.67
N SER A 77 -14.34 14.39 -0.84
CA SER A 77 -13.63 15.58 -0.35
C SER A 77 -13.82 16.73 -1.32
N ASP A 78 -14.03 17.94 -0.80
CA ASP A 78 -14.14 19.14 -1.63
C ASP A 78 -12.81 19.55 -2.28
N ASN A 79 -11.68 19.05 -1.76
CA ASN A 79 -10.33 19.40 -2.23
C ASN A 79 -9.60 18.20 -2.83
N ILE A 80 -10.19 17.58 -3.86
CA ILE A 80 -9.53 16.52 -4.62
C ILE A 80 -8.68 17.14 -5.74
N TYR A 81 -7.35 17.12 -5.59
CA TYR A 81 -6.43 17.60 -6.63
C TYR A 81 -5.58 16.46 -7.17
N ARG A 82 -5.68 16.19 -8.49
CA ARG A 82 -4.97 15.08 -9.17
C ARG A 82 -5.14 13.71 -8.49
N GLY A 83 -6.28 13.48 -7.83
CA GLY A 83 -6.54 12.24 -7.08
C GLY A 83 -5.89 12.18 -5.71
N GLN A 84 -5.52 13.33 -5.14
CA GLN A 84 -5.05 13.46 -3.77
C GLN A 84 -6.15 14.08 -2.89
N ILE A 85 -6.31 13.59 -1.67
CA ILE A 85 -7.19 14.13 -0.62
C ILE A 85 -6.38 14.48 0.62
N GLU A 86 -6.88 15.39 1.46
CA GLU A 86 -6.18 15.75 2.69
C GLU A 86 -6.31 14.66 3.77
N MET A 87 -5.18 14.32 4.41
CA MET A 87 -5.12 13.43 5.58
C MET A 87 -6.00 13.96 6.72
N GLY A 88 -6.05 15.28 6.90
CA GLY A 88 -6.91 15.91 7.91
C GLY A 88 -8.38 15.58 7.66
N TRP A 89 -8.84 15.78 6.42
CA TRP A 89 -10.20 15.43 6.00
C TRP A 89 -10.51 13.94 6.18
N LEU A 90 -9.56 13.06 5.81
CA LEU A 90 -9.74 11.61 5.94
C LEU A 90 -9.94 11.22 7.41
N ARG A 91 -9.11 11.76 8.31
CA ARG A 91 -9.23 11.51 9.75
C ARG A 91 -10.54 12.07 10.28
N ASP A 92 -10.86 13.31 9.96
CA ASP A 92 -12.08 13.97 10.44
C ASP A 92 -13.37 13.23 9.99
N THR A 93 -13.36 12.67 8.78
CA THR A 93 -14.50 11.94 8.21
C THR A 93 -14.64 10.52 8.78
N PHE A 94 -13.52 9.86 9.13
CA PHE A 94 -13.49 8.45 9.56
C PHE A 94 -12.91 8.27 10.98
N LEU A 95 -13.16 9.23 11.87
CA LEU A 95 -12.57 9.30 13.22
C LEU A 95 -12.92 8.10 14.12
N GLU A 96 -14.18 7.66 14.13
CA GLU A 96 -14.64 6.61 15.05
C GLU A 96 -15.66 5.66 14.39
N LEU A 97 -15.37 4.37 14.44
CA LEU A 97 -16.32 3.34 14.06
C LEU A 97 -17.32 3.14 15.22
N ARG A 98 -18.59 3.49 15.02
CA ARG A 98 -19.63 3.15 16.02
C ARG A 98 -19.89 1.64 16.03
N ASN A 99 -20.20 1.12 17.21
CA ASN A 99 -20.46 -0.32 17.41
C ASN A 99 -21.70 -0.84 16.63
N ASP A 100 -22.61 0.05 16.25
CA ASP A 100 -23.80 -0.24 15.43
C ASP A 100 -23.58 -0.03 13.93
N SER A 101 -22.33 0.15 13.49
CA SER A 101 -21.97 0.31 12.07
C SER A 101 -22.37 -0.90 11.23
N THR A 102 -22.97 -0.60 10.09
CA THR A 102 -23.27 -1.55 9.02
C THR A 102 -21.98 -2.10 8.40
N GLU A 103 -22.07 -3.25 7.74
CA GLU A 103 -20.92 -3.86 7.05
C GLU A 103 -20.28 -2.92 6.03
N VAL A 104 -21.09 -2.12 5.32
CA VAL A 104 -20.62 -1.14 4.34
C VAL A 104 -19.81 -0.01 5.00
N GLU A 105 -20.26 0.49 6.15
CA GLU A 105 -19.53 1.52 6.91
C GLU A 105 -18.21 0.98 7.45
N ARG A 106 -18.18 -0.27 7.89
CA ARG A 106 -16.94 -0.95 8.33
C ARG A 106 -15.94 -1.10 7.21
N ILE A 107 -16.41 -1.47 6.02
CA ILE A 107 -15.55 -1.59 4.83
C ILE A 107 -14.97 -0.22 4.45
N ARG A 108 -15.78 0.85 4.45
CA ARG A 108 -15.32 2.22 4.17
C ARG A 108 -14.31 2.71 5.20
N TYR A 109 -14.57 2.46 6.48
CA TYR A 109 -13.64 2.75 7.56
C TYR A 109 -12.31 1.99 7.39
N ALA A 110 -12.36 0.70 7.07
CA ALA A 110 -11.17 -0.10 6.82
C ALA A 110 -10.35 0.45 5.64
N TRP A 111 -11.02 0.92 4.58
CA TRP A 111 -10.36 1.57 3.44
C TRP A 111 -9.64 2.87 3.84
N ALA A 112 -10.30 3.73 4.62
CA ALA A 112 -9.69 4.94 5.17
C ALA A 112 -8.49 4.62 6.06
N TYR A 113 -8.61 3.61 6.92
CA TYR A 113 -7.53 3.21 7.83
C TYR A 113 -6.31 2.66 7.08
N ILE A 114 -6.51 1.81 6.06
CA ILE A 114 -5.42 1.26 5.26
C ILE A 114 -4.69 2.37 4.48
N LEU A 115 -5.43 3.34 3.92
CA LEU A 115 -4.84 4.53 3.30
C LEU A 115 -3.96 5.32 4.27
N GLU A 116 -4.50 5.62 5.46
CA GLU A 116 -3.77 6.34 6.51
C GLU A 116 -2.48 5.59 6.89
N MET A 117 -2.51 4.26 6.97
CA MET A 117 -1.31 3.47 7.27
C MET A 117 -0.28 3.48 6.14
N ILE A 118 -0.71 3.30 4.89
CA ILE A 118 0.22 3.22 3.74
C ILE A 118 0.91 4.57 3.53
N GLU A 119 0.18 5.67 3.54
CA GLU A 119 0.76 6.99 3.26
C GLU A 119 1.30 7.69 4.49
N GLY A 120 0.75 7.43 5.68
CA GLY A 120 1.25 7.99 6.93
C GLY A 120 2.52 7.28 7.46
N TYR A 121 2.69 5.99 7.18
CA TYR A 121 3.77 5.19 7.78
C TYR A 121 4.74 4.57 6.76
N LEU A 122 4.23 4.11 5.62
CA LEU A 122 5.03 3.37 4.64
C LEU A 122 5.64 4.29 3.58
N MET A 123 4.92 5.34 3.21
CA MET A 123 5.29 6.30 2.17
C MET A 123 5.34 7.71 2.73
N SER A 124 6.16 7.94 3.76
CA SER A 124 6.43 9.28 4.29
C SER A 124 7.26 10.10 3.28
N ASP A 125 6.71 10.32 2.10
CA ASP A 125 7.14 11.42 1.25
C ASP A 125 6.82 12.72 2.02
N LEU A 126 7.69 13.71 1.89
CA LEU A 126 7.50 15.06 2.41
C LEU A 126 6.29 15.79 1.79
N SER A 127 5.42 15.08 1.06
CA SER A 127 4.18 15.58 0.49
C SER A 127 3.13 15.80 1.59
N ARG A 128 3.28 16.93 2.30
CA ARG A 128 2.22 17.78 2.86
C ARG A 128 0.87 17.06 3.08
N ASN A 129 0.72 16.21 4.10
CA ASN A 129 -0.60 15.77 4.57
C ASN A 129 -1.62 15.34 3.48
N LEU A 130 -1.17 14.79 2.34
CA LEU A 130 -2.03 14.44 1.20
C LEU A 130 -1.96 12.93 0.95
N VAL A 131 -3.12 12.35 0.66
CA VAL A 131 -3.36 10.93 0.42
C VAL A 131 -3.73 10.72 -1.03
N HIS A 132 -2.99 9.90 -1.78
CA HIS A 132 -3.31 9.61 -3.16
C HIS A 132 -4.27 8.42 -3.29
N LEU A 133 -5.49 8.69 -3.77
CA LEU A 133 -6.53 7.69 -4.08
C LEU A 133 -6.07 6.61 -5.08
N ARG A 134 -4.98 6.85 -5.83
CA ARG A 134 -4.37 5.83 -6.70
C ARG A 134 -3.94 4.59 -5.92
N GLN A 135 -3.53 4.73 -4.66
CA GLN A 135 -3.15 3.58 -3.83
C GLN A 135 -4.35 2.67 -3.54
N LEU A 136 -5.54 3.25 -3.36
CA LEU A 136 -6.76 2.45 -3.22
C LEU A 136 -7.08 1.66 -4.48
N LEU A 137 -6.93 2.27 -5.67
CA LEU A 137 -7.18 1.56 -6.93
C LEU A 137 -6.32 0.30 -7.04
N LYS A 138 -5.05 0.36 -6.63
CA LYS A 138 -4.16 -0.81 -6.57
C LYS A 138 -4.65 -1.88 -5.61
N LEU A 139 -5.24 -1.48 -4.48
CA LEU A 139 -5.76 -2.40 -3.47
C LEU A 139 -7.11 -3.03 -3.88
N VAL A 140 -7.93 -2.30 -4.63
CA VAL A 140 -9.19 -2.83 -5.22
C VAL A 140 -8.85 -3.95 -6.20
N ASP A 141 -7.85 -3.73 -7.05
CA ASP A 141 -7.34 -4.76 -7.97
C ASP A 141 -6.81 -5.97 -7.21
N PHE A 142 -6.16 -5.78 -6.06
CA PHE A 142 -5.74 -6.88 -5.17
C PHE A 142 -6.91 -7.74 -4.68
N ARG A 143 -8.02 -7.12 -4.28
CA ARG A 143 -9.22 -7.86 -3.86
C ARG A 143 -9.86 -8.60 -5.04
N ALA A 144 -9.82 -8.00 -6.23
CA ALA A 144 -10.26 -8.68 -7.46
C ALA A 144 -9.35 -9.88 -7.78
N ALA A 145 -8.02 -9.72 -7.64
CA ALA A 145 -7.03 -10.77 -7.84
C ALA A 145 -7.23 -11.95 -6.86
N GLY A 146 -7.54 -11.66 -5.59
CA GLY A 146 -7.82 -12.68 -4.58
C GLY A 146 -9.10 -13.51 -4.82
N LYS A 147 -9.95 -13.14 -5.78
CA LYS A 147 -11.12 -13.95 -6.20
C LYS A 147 -10.78 -15.02 -7.23
N PHE A 148 -9.56 -15.03 -7.75
CA PHE A 148 -9.07 -16.03 -8.71
C PHE A 148 -8.19 -17.10 -8.07
N SER A 149 -8.06 -17.10 -6.74
CA SER A 149 -7.44 -18.16 -5.96
C SER A 149 -8.50 -18.98 -5.22
#